data_AF-A0A6G2DAE7-F1
#
_entry.id   AF-A0A6G2DAE7-F1
#
_cell.length_a   1.000
_cell.length_b   1.000
_cell.length_c   1.000
_cell.angle_alpha   90.00
_cell.angle_beta   90.00
_cell.angle_gamma   90.00
#
_symmetry.space_group_name_H-M   'P 1'
#
loop_
_entity.id
_entity.type
_entity.pdbx_description
1 polymer ?
#
loop_
_entity_poly.entity_id
_entity_poly.type
_entity_poly.pdbx_seq_one_letter_code
_entity_poly.pdbx_strand_id
1 'polypeptide(L)'
;MEQKHRSEFPEKELWDLTALYQDREDFLRAIEKAREDINQFSRDYKGNLHTFEDFEKAFAELEQIYIQMSHIGNYGFMPQTTDYSNDEFANIAQAGMEFETDASVALTFFDDALVAADEEVLDRLGKLPHLTAAIRQAKIKKAHYLGADVEKALTNLGEVFYSPQDIYT
;
A
#
# COMPACT_ATOMS: atom_id res chain seq x y z
N MET A 1 31.89 -16.66 16.18
CA MET A 1 30.86 -17.62 15.73
C MET A 1 30.94 -17.66 14.23
N GLU A 2 30.93 -18.85 13.64
CA GLU A 2 30.92 -19.03 12.19
C GLU A 2 29.50 -18.74 11.67
N GLN A 3 29.40 -17.90 10.63
CA GLN A 3 28.11 -17.54 10.01
C GLN A 3 27.72 -18.67 9.06
N LYS A 4 26.61 -19.36 9.36
CA LYS A 4 26.09 -20.46 8.55
C LYS A 4 25.20 -19.94 7.44
N HIS A 5 25.19 -20.61 6.29
CA HIS A 5 24.26 -20.29 5.22
C HIS A 5 22.82 -20.64 5.62
N ARG A 6 21.82 -19.88 5.15
CA ARG A 6 20.38 -20.11 5.44
C ARG A 6 19.95 -21.55 5.12
N SER A 7 20.50 -22.14 4.06
CA SER A 7 20.23 -23.51 3.64
C SER A 7 20.76 -24.60 4.57
N GLU A 8 21.61 -24.25 5.55
CA GLU A 8 22.17 -25.20 6.53
C GLU A 8 21.29 -25.35 7.80
N PHE A 9 20.25 -24.52 7.94
CA PHE A 9 19.34 -24.59 9.06
C PHE A 9 18.23 -25.65 8.82
N PRO A 10 17.78 -26.37 9.86
CA PRO A 10 16.67 -27.32 9.74
C PRO A 10 15.38 -26.63 9.26
N GLU A 11 14.56 -27.30 8.45
CA GLU A 11 13.30 -26.74 7.92
C GLU A 11 12.37 -26.16 9.00
N LYS A 12 12.28 -26.80 10.17
CA LYS A 12 11.48 -26.33 11.31
C LYS A 12 11.92 -24.97 11.89
N GLU A 13 13.11 -24.50 11.53
CA GLU A 13 13.68 -23.21 11.93
C GLU A 13 13.60 -22.17 10.79
N LEU A 14 13.12 -22.60 9.62
CA LEU A 14 12.87 -21.74 8.47
C LEU A 14 11.42 -21.25 8.47
N TRP A 15 11.21 -20.10 7.84
CA TRP A 15 9.85 -19.61 7.61
C TRP A 15 9.26 -20.34 6.40
N ASP A 16 8.01 -20.78 6.53
CA ASP A 16 7.25 -21.31 5.42
C ASP A 16 6.47 -20.18 4.74
N LEU A 17 6.98 -19.70 3.61
CA LEU A 17 6.35 -18.65 2.81
C LEU A 17 5.35 -19.21 1.79
N THR A 18 5.23 -20.53 1.66
CA THR A 18 4.30 -21.16 0.71
C THR A 18 2.84 -20.91 1.07
N ALA A 19 2.57 -20.54 2.33
CA ALA A 19 1.28 -20.07 2.79
C ALA A 19 0.84 -18.72 2.17
N LEU A 20 1.78 -17.90 1.69
CA LEU A 20 1.50 -16.67 0.94
C LEU A 20 1.44 -16.94 -0.56
N TYR A 21 2.53 -17.49 -1.12
CA TYR A 21 2.64 -17.85 -2.54
C TYR A 21 3.45 -19.12 -2.69
N GLN A 22 3.01 -20.03 -3.55
CA GLN A 22 3.66 -21.34 -3.70
C GLN A 22 5.10 -21.21 -4.20
N ASP A 23 5.33 -20.27 -5.10
CA ASP A 23 6.61 -20.01 -5.73
C ASP A 23 6.66 -18.57 -6.28
N ARG A 24 7.77 -18.24 -6.94
CA ARG A 24 7.96 -16.93 -7.56
C ARG A 24 6.96 -16.64 -8.69
N GLU A 25 6.55 -17.64 -9.46
CA GLU A 25 5.60 -17.42 -10.56
C GLU A 25 4.20 -17.11 -10.02
N ASP A 26 3.81 -17.75 -8.92
CA ASP A 26 2.58 -17.47 -8.20
C ASP A 26 2.58 -16.05 -7.60
N PHE A 27 3.71 -15.63 -7.02
CA PHE A 27 3.91 -14.25 -6.56
C PHE A 27 3.78 -13.23 -7.68
N LEU A 28 4.43 -13.45 -8.82
CA LEU A 28 4.36 -12.53 -9.97
C LEU A 28 2.95 -12.46 -10.56
N ARG A 29 2.22 -13.58 -10.61
CA ARG A 29 0.80 -13.58 -11.03
C ARG A 29 -0.07 -12.80 -10.05
N ALA A 30 0.21 -12.88 -8.74
CA ALA A 30 -0.51 -12.10 -7.75
C ALA A 30 -0.28 -10.59 -7.89
N ILE A 31 0.95 -10.16 -8.20
CA ILE A 31 1.27 -8.77 -8.53
C ILE A 31 0.44 -8.29 -9.71
N GLU A 32 0.44 -9.04 -10.83
CA GLU A 32 -0.32 -8.63 -12.02
C GLU A 32 -1.83 -8.57 -11.75
N LYS A 33 -2.37 -9.54 -11.01
CA LYS A 33 -3.77 -9.51 -10.61
C LYS A 33 -4.11 -8.30 -9.73
N ALA A 34 -3.26 -7.97 -8.76
CA ALA A 34 -3.47 -6.81 -7.90
C ALA A 34 -3.37 -5.49 -8.69
N ARG A 35 -2.47 -5.41 -9.68
CA ARG A 35 -2.41 -4.27 -10.62
C ARG A 35 -3.69 -4.13 -11.41
N GLU A 36 -4.25 -5.23 -11.92
CA GLU A 36 -5.53 -5.22 -12.62
C GLU A 36 -6.67 -4.73 -11.71
N ASP A 37 -6.71 -5.20 -10.46
CA ASP A 37 -7.72 -4.80 -9.46
C ASP A 37 -7.62 -3.31 -9.11
N ILE A 38 -6.41 -2.79 -8.88
CA ILE A 38 -6.16 -1.36 -8.64
C ILE A 38 -6.58 -0.52 -9.85
N ASN A 39 -6.27 -0.98 -11.06
CA ASN A 39 -6.66 -0.29 -12.28
C ASN A 39 -8.17 -0.28 -12.47
N GLN A 40 -8.85 -1.39 -12.14
CA GLN A 40 -10.30 -1.46 -12.18
C GLN A 40 -10.93 -0.54 -11.14
N PHE A 41 -10.46 -0.61 -9.89
CA PHE A 41 -10.88 0.28 -8.81
C PHE A 41 -10.73 1.76 -9.18
N SER A 42 -9.58 2.12 -9.76
CA SER A 42 -9.32 3.48 -10.23
C SER A 42 -10.30 3.91 -11.34
N ARG A 43 -10.63 3.02 -12.29
CA ARG A 43 -11.61 3.32 -13.33
C ARG A 43 -13.02 3.53 -12.78
N ASP A 44 -13.41 2.71 -11.80
CA ASP A 44 -14.77 2.72 -11.29
C ASP A 44 -15.03 3.91 -10.37
N TYR A 45 -14.04 4.28 -9.53
CA TYR A 45 -14.26 5.24 -8.46
C TYR A 45 -13.63 6.62 -8.66
N LYS A 46 -12.59 6.76 -9.49
CA LYS A 46 -11.92 8.04 -9.65
C LYS A 46 -12.84 9.08 -10.29
N GLY A 47 -13.24 10.07 -9.50
CA GLY A 47 -14.18 11.13 -9.91
C GLY A 47 -15.65 10.76 -9.81
N ASN A 48 -16.00 9.55 -9.32
CA ASN A 48 -17.38 9.05 -9.25
C ASN A 48 -17.86 8.78 -7.81
N LEU A 49 -17.10 9.18 -6.79
CA LEU A 49 -17.44 8.99 -5.37
C LEU A 49 -18.23 10.20 -4.84
N HIS A 50 -19.53 10.05 -4.62
CA HIS A 50 -20.39 11.16 -4.19
C HIS A 50 -21.29 10.83 -3.00
N THR A 51 -21.78 9.59 -2.93
CA THR A 51 -22.75 9.16 -1.92
C THR A 51 -22.12 8.27 -0.87
N PHE A 52 -22.82 8.08 0.25
CA PHE A 52 -22.41 7.12 1.27
C PHE A 52 -22.22 5.72 0.67
N GLU A 53 -23.15 5.30 -0.18
CA GLU A 53 -23.18 3.97 -0.78
C GLU A 53 -21.99 3.77 -1.75
N ASP A 54 -21.58 4.82 -2.47
CA ASP A 54 -20.39 4.78 -3.34
C ASP A 54 -19.12 4.55 -2.51
N PHE A 55 -18.95 5.32 -1.43
CA PHE A 55 -17.80 5.19 -0.55
C PHE A 55 -17.78 3.89 0.24
N GLU A 56 -18.93 3.43 0.75
CA GLU A 56 -19.03 2.15 1.47
C GLU A 56 -18.59 0.99 0.56
N LYS A 57 -19.09 0.96 -0.69
CA LYS A 57 -18.67 -0.04 -1.67
C LYS A 57 -17.18 0.07 -1.99
N ALA A 58 -16.68 1.28 -2.19
CA ALA A 58 -15.26 1.51 -2.48
C ALA A 58 -14.36 1.05 -1.33
N PHE A 59 -14.72 1.31 -0.07
CA PHE A 59 -13.95 0.83 1.08
C PHE A 59 -13.87 -0.70 1.12
N ALA A 60 -14.96 -1.41 0.84
CA ALA A 60 -14.97 -2.87 0.82
C ALA A 60 -14.06 -3.45 -0.28
N GLU A 61 -14.04 -2.84 -1.46
CA GLU A 61 -13.15 -3.26 -2.56
C GLU A 61 -11.68 -2.90 -2.27
N LEU A 62 -11.45 -1.69 -1.75
CA LEU A 62 -10.11 -1.21 -1.38
C LEU A 62 -9.48 -2.06 -0.26
N GLU A 63 -10.28 -2.58 0.68
CA GLU A 63 -9.81 -3.50 1.71
C GLU A 63 -9.18 -4.76 1.10
N GLN A 64 -9.81 -5.34 0.07
CA GLN A 64 -9.26 -6.52 -0.61
C GLN A 64 -7.94 -6.20 -1.32
N ILE A 65 -7.86 -5.03 -1.95
CA ILE A 65 -6.62 -4.54 -2.57
C ILE A 65 -5.51 -4.40 -1.51
N TYR A 66 -5.81 -3.80 -0.35
CA TYR A 66 -4.81 -3.66 0.71
C TYR A 66 -4.36 -4.98 1.33
N ILE A 67 -5.25 -5.97 1.43
CA ILE A 67 -4.86 -7.33 1.84
C ILE A 67 -3.87 -7.92 0.83
N GLN A 68 -4.14 -7.81 -0.48
CA GLN A 68 -3.22 -8.27 -1.52
C GLN A 68 -1.88 -7.53 -1.45
N MET A 69 -1.90 -6.19 -1.34
CA MET A 69 -0.69 -5.39 -1.19
C MET A 69 0.13 -5.82 0.02
N SER A 70 -0.52 -6.08 1.16
CA SER A 70 0.16 -6.56 2.36
C SER A 70 0.83 -7.92 2.13
N HIS A 71 0.15 -8.88 1.49
CA HIS A 71 0.75 -10.19 1.20
C HIS A 71 1.94 -10.07 0.23
N ILE A 72 1.80 -9.27 -0.83
CA ILE A 72 2.87 -9.01 -1.80
C ILE A 72 4.07 -8.37 -1.11
N GLY A 73 3.86 -7.35 -0.28
CA GLY A 73 4.93 -6.68 0.45
C GLY A 73 5.68 -7.61 1.40
N ASN A 74 4.95 -8.40 2.18
CA ASN A 74 5.54 -9.37 3.09
C ASN A 74 6.36 -10.42 2.34
N TYR A 75 5.81 -11.02 1.28
CA TYR A 75 6.56 -12.01 0.49
C TYR A 75 7.73 -11.38 -0.27
N GLY A 76 7.58 -10.15 -0.78
CA GLY A 76 8.64 -9.42 -1.47
C GLY A 76 9.86 -9.21 -0.56
N PHE A 77 9.62 -8.85 0.70
CA PHE A 77 10.69 -8.49 1.63
C PHE A 77 11.31 -9.69 2.37
N MET A 78 10.50 -10.65 2.84
CA MET A 78 10.94 -11.70 3.77
C MET A 78 12.11 -12.56 3.27
N PRO A 79 12.16 -13.06 2.02
CA PRO A 79 13.27 -13.87 1.51
C PRO A 79 14.62 -13.15 1.62
N GLN A 80 14.67 -11.88 1.22
CA GLN A 80 15.91 -11.09 1.22
C GLN A 80 16.49 -10.89 2.62
N THR A 81 15.64 -10.80 3.65
CA THR A 81 16.11 -10.70 5.06
C THR A 81 16.90 -11.92 5.52
N THR A 82 16.77 -13.04 4.82
CA THR A 82 17.43 -14.30 5.16
C THR A 82 18.80 -14.46 4.50
N ASP A 83 19.01 -13.81 3.36
CA ASP A 83 20.27 -13.78 2.62
C ASP A 83 20.28 -12.61 1.62
N TYR A 84 20.96 -11.53 2.00
CA TYR A 84 21.11 -10.33 1.14
C TYR A 84 22.09 -10.52 -0.02
N SER A 85 22.86 -11.62 -0.05
CA SER A 85 23.79 -11.91 -1.15
C SER A 85 23.15 -12.68 -2.32
N ASN A 86 21.88 -13.08 -2.17
CA ASN A 86 21.15 -13.84 -3.15
C ASN A 86 20.42 -12.93 -4.16
N ASP A 87 20.85 -12.97 -5.42
CA ASP A 87 20.28 -12.18 -6.52
C ASP A 87 18.79 -12.49 -6.77
N GLU A 88 18.34 -13.73 -6.56
CA GLU A 88 16.92 -14.08 -6.73
C GLU A 88 16.05 -13.39 -5.68
N PHE A 89 16.51 -13.36 -4.43
CA PHE A 89 15.79 -12.66 -3.35
C PHE A 89 15.79 -11.15 -3.56
N ALA A 90 16.89 -10.58 -4.06
CA ALA A 90 16.94 -9.17 -4.44
C ALA A 90 15.93 -8.84 -5.55
N ASN A 91 15.81 -9.69 -6.57
CA ASN A 91 14.83 -9.51 -7.65
C ASN A 91 13.37 -9.61 -7.15
N ILE A 92 13.08 -10.51 -6.21
CA ILE A 92 11.75 -10.64 -5.59
C ILE A 92 11.41 -9.36 -4.79
N ALA A 93 12.36 -8.88 -3.99
CA ALA A 93 12.18 -7.65 -3.21
C ALA A 93 11.98 -6.42 -4.09
N GLN A 94 12.75 -6.30 -5.17
CA GLN A 94 12.60 -5.23 -6.14
C GLN A 94 11.20 -5.25 -6.78
N ALA A 95 10.72 -6.41 -7.24
CA ALA A 95 9.39 -6.52 -7.85
C ALA A 95 8.27 -6.14 -6.88
N GLY A 96 8.37 -6.54 -5.60
CA GLY A 96 7.42 -6.13 -4.56
C GLY A 96 7.44 -4.61 -4.31
N MET A 97 8.63 -4.02 -4.20
CA MET A 97 8.81 -2.58 -3.97
C MET A 97 8.30 -1.73 -5.13
N GLU A 98 8.59 -2.12 -6.37
CA GLU A 98 8.08 -1.45 -7.57
C GLU A 98 6.55 -1.48 -7.60
N PHE A 99 5.96 -2.65 -7.34
CA PHE A 99 4.51 -2.78 -7.26
C PHE A 99 3.91 -1.91 -6.15
N GLU A 100 4.45 -1.91 -4.93
CA GLU A 100 3.94 -1.11 -3.81
C GLU A 100 3.99 0.40 -4.13
N THR A 101 5.07 0.84 -4.78
CA THR A 101 5.23 2.23 -5.21
C THR A 101 4.15 2.60 -6.22
N ASP A 102 3.98 1.80 -7.28
CA ASP A 102 2.97 2.01 -8.31
C ASP A 102 1.55 2.02 -7.72
N ALA A 103 1.25 1.05 -6.85
CA ALA A 103 -0.05 0.90 -6.20
C ALA A 103 -0.38 2.10 -5.30
N SER A 104 0.58 2.55 -4.50
CA SER A 104 0.41 3.70 -3.61
C SER A 104 0.09 4.98 -4.41
N VAL A 105 0.80 5.21 -5.51
CA VAL A 105 0.52 6.33 -6.42
C VAL A 105 -0.87 6.20 -7.05
N ALA A 106 -1.21 5.02 -7.56
CA ALA A 106 -2.48 4.78 -8.23
C ALA A 106 -3.68 4.98 -7.31
N LEU A 107 -3.58 4.62 -6.02
CA LEU A 107 -4.66 4.71 -5.04
C LEU A 107 -4.78 6.09 -4.36
N THR A 108 -3.80 6.99 -4.52
CA THR A 108 -3.78 8.32 -3.87
C THR A 108 -5.04 9.15 -4.14
N PHE A 109 -5.72 8.96 -5.29
CA PHE A 109 -6.96 9.70 -5.59
C PHE A 109 -8.08 9.45 -4.55
N PHE A 110 -8.05 8.30 -3.87
CA PHE A 110 -9.07 7.95 -2.89
C PHE A 110 -9.00 8.87 -1.66
N ASP A 111 -7.79 9.24 -1.25
CA ASP A 111 -7.60 10.24 -0.20
C ASP A 111 -8.17 11.61 -0.60
N ASP A 112 -7.94 12.03 -1.85
CA ASP A 112 -8.48 13.28 -2.36
C ASP A 112 -10.00 13.25 -2.41
N ALA A 113 -10.58 12.11 -2.80
CA ALA A 113 -12.02 11.90 -2.78
C ALA A 113 -12.60 12.01 -1.35
N LEU A 114 -11.92 11.43 -0.35
CA LEU A 114 -12.34 11.55 1.05
C LEU A 114 -12.25 12.99 1.57
N VAL A 115 -11.22 13.74 1.17
CA VAL A 115 -11.09 15.16 1.51
C VAL A 115 -12.20 15.99 0.86
N ALA A 116 -12.57 15.66 -0.39
CA ALA A 116 -13.63 16.33 -1.12
C ALA A 116 -15.06 15.93 -0.69
N ALA A 117 -15.23 14.77 -0.03
CA ALA A 117 -16.52 14.23 0.36
C ALA A 117 -17.31 15.16 1.29
N ASP A 118 -18.64 15.12 1.21
CA ASP A 118 -19.52 15.87 2.09
C ASP A 118 -19.37 15.41 3.56
N GLU A 119 -19.45 16.36 4.50
CA GLU A 119 -19.27 16.08 5.93
C GLU A 119 -20.28 15.05 6.43
N GLU A 120 -21.53 15.10 5.94
CA GLU A 120 -22.58 14.15 6.29
C GLU A 120 -22.27 12.73 5.83
N VAL A 121 -21.65 12.57 4.66
CA VAL A 121 -21.20 11.27 4.15
C VAL A 121 -20.11 10.71 5.07
N LEU A 122 -19.11 11.52 5.42
CA LEU A 122 -18.06 11.11 6.35
C LEU A 122 -18.61 10.79 7.74
N ASP A 123 -19.57 11.55 8.25
CA ASP A 123 -20.23 11.28 9.53
C ASP A 123 -20.98 9.94 9.53
N ARG A 124 -21.68 9.62 8.43
CA ARG A 124 -22.35 8.32 8.28
C ARG A 124 -21.33 7.18 8.21
N LEU A 125 -20.28 7.31 7.39
CA LEU A 125 -19.21 6.31 7.29
C LEU A 125 -18.50 6.10 8.63
N GLY A 126 -18.28 7.16 9.40
CA GLY A 126 -17.61 7.09 10.71
C GLY A 126 -18.39 6.31 11.78
N LYS A 127 -19.69 6.10 11.58
CA LYS A 127 -20.54 5.25 12.45
C LYS A 127 -20.34 3.77 12.20
N LEU A 128 -19.72 3.38 11.09
CA LEU A 128 -19.36 1.99 10.81
C LEU A 128 -18.13 1.61 11.66
N PRO A 129 -18.22 0.60 12.55
CA PRO A 129 -17.13 0.29 13.50
C PRO A 129 -15.78 -0.02 12.84
N HIS A 130 -15.79 -0.64 11.66
CA HIS A 130 -14.58 -1.00 10.92
C HIS A 130 -13.94 0.19 10.18
N LEU A 131 -14.68 1.28 9.95
CA LEU A 131 -14.17 2.49 9.28
C LEU A 131 -13.85 3.65 10.22
N THR A 132 -14.21 3.56 11.51
CA THR A 132 -14.06 4.68 12.46
C THR A 132 -12.66 5.29 12.47
N ALA A 133 -11.61 4.45 12.45
CA ALA A 133 -10.23 4.94 12.44
C ALA A 133 -9.87 5.63 11.11
N ALA A 134 -10.22 5.02 9.98
CA ALA A 134 -9.95 5.55 8.65
C ALA A 134 -10.66 6.91 8.44
N ILE A 135 -11.94 6.99 8.80
CA ILE A 135 -12.73 8.22 8.67
C ILE A 135 -12.24 9.32 9.62
N ARG A 136 -11.77 8.97 10.82
CA ARG A 136 -11.12 9.94 11.71
C ARG A 136 -9.89 10.56 11.05
N GLN A 137 -9.03 9.74 10.42
CA GLN A 137 -7.86 10.25 9.70
C GLN A 137 -8.27 11.10 8.49
N ALA A 138 -9.27 10.67 7.73
CA ALA A 138 -9.81 11.43 6.61
C ALA A 138 -10.31 12.82 7.04
N LYS A 139 -11.06 12.91 8.16
CA LYS A 139 -11.53 14.19 8.73
C LYS A 139 -10.38 15.08 9.20
N ILE A 140 -9.34 14.52 9.81
CA ILE A 140 -8.13 15.28 10.19
C ILE A 140 -7.46 15.84 8.93
N LYS A 141 -7.24 15.00 7.91
CA LYS A 141 -6.66 15.42 6.62
C LYS A 141 -7.50 16.54 5.98
N LYS A 142 -8.82 16.37 5.92
CA LYS A 142 -9.77 17.36 5.39
C LYS A 142 -9.68 18.70 6.13
N ALA A 143 -9.61 18.69 7.46
CA ALA A 143 -9.52 19.91 8.27
C ALA A 143 -8.22 20.71 8.03
N HIS A 144 -7.17 20.05 7.56
CA HIS A 144 -5.87 20.65 7.28
C HIS A 144 -5.56 20.79 5.79
N TYR A 145 -6.50 20.41 4.91
CA TYR A 145 -6.30 20.48 3.47
C TYR A 145 -6.18 21.91 2.98
N LEU A 146 -5.09 22.22 2.27
CA LEU A 146 -4.76 23.58 1.84
C LEU A 146 -5.20 23.90 0.40
N GLY A 147 -5.86 22.95 -0.28
CA GLY A 147 -6.22 23.05 -1.69
C GLY A 147 -5.18 22.43 -2.62
N ALA A 148 -5.63 21.91 -3.77
CA ALA A 148 -4.82 21.09 -4.67
C ALA A 148 -3.50 21.75 -5.11
N ASP A 149 -3.53 23.06 -5.41
CA ASP A 149 -2.33 23.78 -5.85
C ASP A 149 -1.27 23.87 -4.74
N VAL A 150 -1.69 24.10 -3.49
CA VAL A 150 -0.79 24.20 -2.33
C VAL A 150 -0.24 22.83 -1.96
N GLU A 151 -1.09 21.79 -1.92
CA GLU A 151 -0.66 20.42 -1.63
C GLU A 151 0.34 19.90 -2.68
N LYS A 152 0.11 20.20 -3.96
CA LYS A 152 1.04 19.86 -5.04
C LYS A 152 2.37 20.58 -4.88
N ALA A 153 2.35 21.87 -4.52
CA ALA A 153 3.57 22.63 -4.27
C ALA A 153 4.37 22.04 -3.08
N LEU A 154 3.69 21.71 -1.98
CA LEU A 154 4.30 21.09 -0.80
C LEU A 154 4.89 19.71 -1.11
N THR A 155 4.18 18.89 -1.88
CA THR A 155 4.65 17.56 -2.30
C THR A 155 5.93 17.67 -3.15
N ASN A 156 5.97 18.59 -4.11
CA ASN A 156 7.16 18.81 -4.95
C ASN A 156 8.36 19.37 -4.17
N LEU A 157 8.13 20.05 -3.03
CA LEU A 157 9.18 20.52 -2.14
C LEU A 157 9.66 19.44 -1.14
N GLY A 158 9.08 18.24 -1.17
CA GLY A 158 9.41 17.14 -0.27
C GLY A 158 10.91 16.84 -0.21
N GLU A 159 11.58 16.71 -1.36
CA GLU A 159 13.03 16.47 -1.43
C GLU A 159 13.85 17.57 -0.71
N VAL A 160 13.44 18.83 -0.85
CA VAL A 160 14.08 19.97 -0.17
C VAL A 160 13.85 19.90 1.34
N PHE A 161 12.63 19.53 1.76
CA PHE A 161 12.30 19.40 3.18
C PHE A 161 13.02 18.22 3.86
N TYR A 162 13.26 17.12 3.14
CA TYR A 162 13.95 15.94 3.64
C TYR A 162 15.48 16.02 3.54
N SER A 163 16.03 16.86 2.65
CA SER A 163 17.48 17.03 2.45
C SER A 163 18.32 17.17 3.74
N PRO A 164 17.92 17.92 4.79
CA PRO A 164 18.71 18.00 6.01
C PRO A 164 18.89 16.64 6.72
N GLN A 165 17.88 15.77 6.65
CA GLN A 165 17.95 14.42 7.21
C GLN A 165 18.90 13.55 6.38
N ASP A 166 18.80 13.61 5.05
CA ASP A 166 19.68 12.85 4.15
C ASP A 166 21.15 13.27 4.28
N ILE A 167 21.42 14.55 4.56
CA ILE A 167 22.78 15.05 4.81
C ILE A 167 23.32 14.57 6.17
N TYR A 168 22.44 14.40 7.15
CA TYR A 168 22.83 14.00 8.50
C TYR A 168 23.13 12.49 8.63
N THR A 169 22.47 11.65 7.81
CA THR A 169 22.49 10.18 7.93
C THR A 169 23.45 9.55 6.94
#